data_AF-A0A0F0CM43-F1
#
_entry.id   AF-A0A0F0CM43-F1
#
_cell.length_a   1.000
_cell.length_b   1.000
_cell.length_c   1.000
_cell.angle_alpha   90.00
_cell.angle_beta   90.00
_cell.angle_gamma   90.00
#
_symmetry.space_group_name_H-M   'P 1'
#
loop_
_entity.id
_entity.type
_entity.pdbx_description
1 polymer ?
#
loop_
_entity_poly.entity_id
_entity_poly.type
_entity_poly.pdbx_seq_one_letter_code
_entity_poly.pdbx_strand_id
1 'polypeptide(L)'
;MDYKNLYECILHAYITLGIDIFPIDCFELVKRCGFRIVKYSDLNRRKKAACRMLSDDACLLEGTLYYEAKAHPQRVQFTIAHEFGHAFLKTDDEDRADEFASHFLAPRILIHKYGYRNAEQLHDAFGLSYRASNRALISYKEWFRNISYSITRKPTEPEQQLEHIFFPESNPVSLMEGIVQPARKCYTENDEEDGYSELNERSDFMRLISRWRGNHGFCLAENKWLYGNDL
;
A
#
# COMPACT_ATOMS: atom_id res chain seq x y z
N MET A 1 5.24 -14.36 -12.99
CA MET A 1 5.10 -12.93 -12.63
C MET A 1 6.48 -12.40 -12.31
N ASP A 2 6.82 -11.17 -12.71
CA ASP A 2 8.09 -10.56 -12.34
C ASP A 2 7.99 -9.98 -10.92
N TYR A 3 8.42 -10.78 -9.93
CA TYR A 3 8.39 -10.37 -8.52
C TYR A 3 9.29 -9.18 -8.23
N LYS A 4 10.36 -8.97 -9.02
CA LYS A 4 11.24 -7.81 -8.82
C LYS A 4 10.46 -6.53 -9.11
N ASN A 5 9.80 -6.46 -10.27
CA ASN A 5 8.99 -5.30 -10.65
C ASN A 5 7.84 -5.05 -9.66
N LEU A 6 7.16 -6.10 -9.19
CA LEU A 6 6.13 -5.97 -8.16
C LEU A 6 6.68 -5.31 -6.89
N TYR A 7 7.81 -5.80 -6.37
CA TYR A 7 8.40 -5.27 -5.15
C TYR A 7 9.10 -3.92 -5.32
N GLU A 8 9.56 -3.55 -6.52
CA GLU A 8 9.98 -2.18 -6.83
C GLU A 8 8.81 -1.20 -6.61
N CYS A 9 7.62 -1.54 -7.13
CA CYS A 9 6.42 -0.73 -6.95
C CYS A 9 5.94 -0.70 -5.49
N ILE A 10 5.99 -1.83 -4.77
CA ILE A 10 5.61 -1.89 -3.36
C ILE A 10 6.58 -1.07 -2.50
N LEU A 11 7.89 -1.21 -2.72
CA LEU A 11 8.89 -0.43 -2.00
C LEU A 11 8.68 1.07 -2.22
N HIS A 12 8.48 1.47 -3.48
CA HIS A 12 8.16 2.85 -3.82
C HIS A 12 6.90 3.33 -3.08
N ALA A 13 5.84 2.52 -3.03
CA ALA A 13 4.63 2.84 -2.27
C ALA A 13 4.89 3.02 -0.77
N TYR A 14 5.71 2.15 -0.15
CA TYR A 14 6.07 2.26 1.27
C TYR A 14 6.84 3.55 1.57
N ILE A 15 7.80 3.91 0.72
CA ILE A 15 8.57 5.15 0.86
C ILE A 15 7.67 6.38 0.67
N THR A 16 6.91 6.44 -0.43
CA THR A 16 6.03 7.57 -0.74
C THR A 16 4.96 7.80 0.33
N LEU A 17 4.46 6.72 0.95
CA LEU A 17 3.39 6.79 1.95
C LEU A 17 3.90 6.82 3.39
N GLY A 18 5.23 6.73 3.60
CA GLY A 18 5.85 6.72 4.92
C GLY A 18 5.37 5.56 5.80
N ILE A 19 5.35 4.35 5.25
CA ILE A 19 4.86 3.14 5.93
C ILE A 19 6.02 2.42 6.62
N ASP A 20 5.97 2.37 7.94
CA ASP A 20 6.97 1.74 8.81
C ASP A 20 6.35 0.87 9.92
N ILE A 21 5.03 0.71 9.94
CA ILE A 21 4.31 -0.04 10.98
C ILE A 21 3.15 -0.86 10.42
N PHE A 22 2.85 -1.98 11.09
CA PHE A 22 1.67 -2.80 10.85
C PHE A 22 0.74 -2.86 12.07
N PRO A 23 -0.57 -3.09 11.87
CA PRO A 23 -1.26 -3.21 10.57
C PRO A 23 -1.33 -1.86 9.84
N ILE A 24 -1.30 -1.90 8.50
CA ILE A 24 -1.47 -0.68 7.69
C ILE A 24 -2.90 -0.17 7.87
N ASP A 25 -3.06 1.13 8.11
CA ASP A 25 -4.34 1.82 8.08
C ASP A 25 -4.53 2.50 6.71
N CYS A 26 -5.14 1.78 5.76
CA CYS A 26 -5.40 2.29 4.43
C CYS A 26 -6.31 3.53 4.41
N PHE A 27 -7.19 3.72 5.41
CA PHE A 27 -8.00 4.94 5.48
C PHE A 27 -7.13 6.14 5.82
N GLU A 28 -6.20 5.98 6.76
CA GLU A 28 -5.25 7.03 7.10
C GLU A 28 -4.35 7.38 5.92
N LEU A 29 -3.86 6.38 5.18
CA LEU A 29 -3.08 6.62 3.96
C LEU A 29 -3.87 7.44 2.94
N VAL A 30 -5.12 7.07 2.67
CA VAL A 30 -5.99 7.81 1.74
C VAL A 30 -6.24 9.26 2.20
N LYS A 31 -6.46 9.50 3.50
CA LYS A 31 -6.56 10.88 4.05
C LYS A 31 -5.25 11.64 3.87
N ARG A 32 -4.12 11.00 4.16
CA ARG A 32 -2.79 11.56 3.96
C ARG A 32 -2.47 11.78 2.50
N CYS A 33 -3.14 11.15 1.55
CA CYS A 33 -3.01 11.54 0.15
C CYS A 33 -3.83 12.80 -0.16
N GLY A 34 -4.85 13.11 0.64
CA GLY A 34 -5.74 14.27 0.47
C GLY A 34 -7.12 13.90 -0.08
N PHE A 35 -7.47 12.61 -0.04
CA PHE A 35 -8.79 12.18 -0.47
C PHE A 35 -9.83 12.49 0.59
N ARG A 36 -11.03 12.85 0.11
CA ARG A 36 -12.22 12.90 0.95
C ARG A 36 -12.71 11.49 1.24
N ILE A 37 -13.31 11.27 2.39
CA ILE A 37 -13.91 9.98 2.74
C ILE A 37 -15.40 10.18 2.96
N VAL A 38 -16.22 9.40 2.25
CA VAL A 38 -17.68 9.50 2.27
C VAL A 38 -18.28 8.10 2.37
N LYS A 39 -19.25 7.90 3.27
CA LYS A 39 -19.94 6.61 3.36
C LYS A 39 -20.97 6.49 2.26
N TYR A 40 -21.23 5.27 1.78
CA TYR A 40 -22.34 4.98 0.87
C TYR A 40 -23.70 5.38 1.46
N SER A 41 -23.86 5.38 2.79
CA SER A 41 -25.06 5.85 3.47
C SER A 41 -25.32 7.35 3.29
N ASP A 42 -24.27 8.12 3.05
CA ASP A 42 -24.32 9.59 2.99
C ASP A 42 -24.55 10.07 1.54
N LEU A 43 -24.63 9.13 0.59
CA LEU A 43 -24.87 9.39 -0.83
C LEU A 43 -26.36 9.37 -1.15
N ASN A 44 -26.75 10.18 -2.15
CA ASN A 44 -28.05 10.03 -2.77
C ASN A 44 -28.18 8.67 -3.47
N ARG A 45 -29.43 8.23 -3.72
CA ARG A 45 -29.74 6.89 -4.27
C ARG A 45 -28.99 6.58 -5.57
N ARG A 46 -28.84 7.56 -6.47
CA ARG A 46 -28.16 7.38 -7.77
C ARG A 46 -26.66 7.18 -7.59
N LYS A 47 -25.99 8.06 -6.84
CA LYS A 47 -24.55 7.96 -6.55
C LYS A 47 -24.21 6.68 -5.79
N LYS A 48 -25.05 6.31 -4.81
CA LYS A 48 -24.90 5.06 -4.07
C LYS A 48 -24.98 3.83 -4.98
N ALA A 49 -25.96 3.78 -5.88
CA ALA A 49 -26.11 2.69 -6.83
C ALA A 49 -24.89 2.60 -7.76
N ALA A 50 -24.42 3.74 -8.29
CA ALA A 50 -23.22 3.79 -9.12
C ALA A 50 -21.96 3.29 -8.37
N CYS A 51 -21.75 3.70 -7.12
CA CYS A 51 -20.61 3.22 -6.33
C CYS A 51 -20.68 1.70 -6.09
N ARG A 52 -21.87 1.16 -5.78
CA ARG A 52 -22.07 -0.29 -5.61
C ARG A 52 -21.89 -1.09 -6.89
N MET A 53 -22.16 -0.50 -8.06
CA MET A 53 -21.87 -1.15 -9.34
C MET A 53 -20.35 -1.28 -9.60
N LEU A 54 -19.54 -0.44 -8.96
CA LEU A 54 -18.08 -0.54 -9.02
C LEU A 54 -17.56 -1.50 -7.97
N SER A 55 -18.05 -1.38 -6.72
CA SER A 55 -17.64 -2.24 -5.62
C SER A 55 -18.65 -2.21 -4.48
N ASP A 56 -18.94 -3.39 -3.93
CA ASP A 56 -19.78 -3.54 -2.74
C ASP A 56 -19.11 -2.99 -1.47
N ASP A 57 -17.77 -2.95 -1.43
CA ASP A 57 -17.01 -2.58 -0.24
C ASP A 57 -16.55 -1.11 -0.27
N ALA A 58 -15.83 -0.70 -1.32
CA ALA A 58 -15.33 0.67 -1.48
C ALA A 58 -14.86 0.99 -2.93
N CYS A 59 -14.81 2.27 -3.29
CA CYS A 59 -14.21 2.75 -4.54
C CYS A 59 -13.63 4.16 -4.39
N LEU A 60 -12.60 4.51 -5.19
CA LEU A 60 -11.85 5.77 -5.10
C LEU A 60 -12.14 6.74 -6.27
N LEU A 61 -13.30 7.41 -6.31
CA LEU A 61 -13.69 8.27 -7.43
C LEU A 61 -13.37 9.76 -7.18
N GLU A 62 -12.77 10.45 -8.15
CA GLU A 62 -12.58 11.92 -8.16
C GLU A 62 -12.00 12.49 -6.84
N GLY A 63 -10.90 11.90 -6.35
CA GLY A 63 -10.30 12.33 -5.09
C GLY A 63 -11.16 12.04 -3.85
N THR A 64 -12.12 11.11 -3.95
CA THR A 64 -12.99 10.70 -2.84
C THR A 64 -13.04 9.18 -2.72
N LEU A 65 -12.72 8.67 -1.55
CA LEU A 65 -13.02 7.30 -1.14
C LEU A 65 -14.48 7.21 -0.72
N TYR A 66 -15.25 6.42 -1.47
CA TYR A 66 -16.59 6.02 -1.10
C TYR A 66 -16.55 4.61 -0.53
N TYR A 67 -17.17 4.34 0.62
CA TYR A 67 -17.15 2.99 1.22
C TYR A 67 -18.47 2.61 1.90
N GLU A 68 -18.75 1.31 1.96
CA GLU A 68 -19.88 0.75 2.70
C GLU A 68 -19.48 0.57 4.17
N ALA A 69 -20.06 1.38 5.08
CA ALA A 69 -19.72 1.33 6.50
C ALA A 69 -20.12 0.01 7.18
N LYS A 70 -21.03 -0.76 6.56
CA LYS A 70 -21.40 -2.11 7.02
C LYS A 70 -20.45 -3.20 6.50
N ALA A 71 -19.55 -2.89 5.58
CA ALA A 71 -18.57 -3.84 5.09
C ALA A 71 -17.55 -4.16 6.19
N HIS A 72 -16.96 -5.34 6.10
CA HIS A 72 -15.93 -5.76 7.03
C HIS A 72 -14.69 -4.86 6.85
N PRO A 73 -14.11 -4.26 7.91
CA PRO A 73 -13.02 -3.28 7.77
C PRO A 73 -11.84 -3.80 6.94
N GLN A 74 -11.47 -5.07 7.12
CA GLN A 74 -10.39 -5.74 6.42
C GLN A 74 -10.67 -5.93 4.92
N ARG A 75 -11.95 -5.99 4.51
CA ARG A 75 -12.31 -6.00 3.08
C ARG A 75 -12.13 -4.62 2.48
N VAL A 76 -12.56 -3.57 3.19
CA VAL A 76 -12.37 -2.19 2.74
C VAL A 76 -10.88 -1.84 2.65
N GLN A 77 -10.08 -2.25 3.64
CA GLN A 77 -8.61 -2.13 3.62
C GLN A 77 -8.00 -2.75 2.36
N PHE A 78 -8.43 -3.97 2.03
CA PHE A 78 -7.97 -4.69 0.84
C PHE A 78 -8.39 -3.97 -0.44
N THR A 79 -9.64 -3.51 -0.55
CA THR A 79 -10.11 -2.75 -1.71
C THR A 79 -9.32 -1.47 -1.92
N ILE A 80 -8.96 -0.74 -0.85
CA ILE A 80 -8.11 0.45 -0.97
C ILE A 80 -6.70 0.07 -1.45
N ALA A 81 -6.11 -0.99 -0.89
CA ALA A 81 -4.79 -1.47 -1.30
C ALA A 81 -4.77 -1.98 -2.76
N HIS A 82 -5.87 -2.56 -3.23
CA HIS A 82 -6.07 -2.98 -4.62
C HIS A 82 -6.04 -1.78 -5.56
N GLU A 83 -6.74 -0.71 -5.21
CA GLU A 83 -6.72 0.54 -5.99
C GLU A 83 -5.34 1.22 -5.98
N PHE A 84 -4.57 1.10 -4.89
CA PHE A 84 -3.14 1.46 -4.91
C PHE A 84 -2.35 0.59 -5.89
N GLY A 85 -2.69 -0.70 -6.02
CA GLY A 85 -2.10 -1.59 -7.01
C GLY A 85 -2.26 -1.06 -8.43
N HIS A 86 -3.48 -0.70 -8.83
CA HIS A 86 -3.72 -0.07 -10.15
C HIS A 86 -2.85 1.17 -10.36
N ALA A 87 -2.74 2.02 -9.34
CA ALA A 87 -2.00 3.27 -9.42
C ALA A 87 -0.48 3.09 -9.52
N PHE A 88 0.12 2.32 -8.62
CA PHE A 88 1.57 2.13 -8.54
C PHE A 88 2.09 1.23 -9.66
N LEU A 89 1.32 0.19 -10.04
CA LEU A 89 1.67 -0.68 -11.17
C LEU A 89 1.29 -0.07 -12.53
N LYS A 90 0.47 1.00 -12.55
CA LYS A 90 -0.06 1.64 -13.77
C LYS A 90 -0.72 0.60 -14.69
N THR A 91 -1.62 -0.18 -14.12
CA THR A 91 -2.26 -1.33 -14.80
C THR A 91 -3.75 -1.35 -14.54
N ASP A 92 -4.54 -1.81 -15.52
CA ASP A 92 -5.96 -2.15 -15.37
C ASP A 92 -6.19 -3.64 -15.09
N ASP A 93 -5.11 -4.41 -14.89
CA ASP A 93 -5.18 -5.84 -14.63
C ASP A 93 -5.55 -6.08 -13.15
N GLU A 94 -6.79 -6.52 -12.94
CA GLU A 94 -7.38 -6.81 -11.63
C GLU A 94 -6.57 -7.85 -10.84
N ASP A 95 -6.04 -8.89 -11.50
CA ASP A 95 -5.25 -9.93 -10.82
C ASP A 95 -3.90 -9.36 -10.35
N ARG A 96 -3.31 -8.44 -11.12
CA ARG A 96 -2.07 -7.75 -10.71
C ARG A 96 -2.32 -6.77 -9.56
N ALA A 97 -3.46 -6.09 -9.55
CA ALA A 97 -3.87 -5.21 -8.46
C ALA A 97 -4.16 -6.00 -7.16
N ASP A 98 -4.81 -7.15 -7.26
CA ASP A 98 -5.04 -8.07 -6.14
C ASP A 98 -3.72 -8.63 -5.57
N GLU A 99 -2.79 -9.04 -6.44
CA GLU A 99 -1.47 -9.51 -6.00
C GLU A 99 -0.69 -8.39 -5.32
N PHE A 100 -0.72 -7.17 -5.88
CA PHE A 100 -0.15 -5.99 -5.23
C PHE A 100 -0.75 -5.79 -3.85
N ALA A 101 -2.08 -5.75 -3.70
CA ALA A 101 -2.72 -5.55 -2.40
C ALA A 101 -2.32 -6.63 -1.38
N SER A 102 -2.24 -7.88 -1.82
CA SER A 102 -1.84 -9.03 -1.01
C SER A 102 -0.39 -8.93 -0.51
N HIS A 103 0.53 -8.46 -1.34
CA HIS A 103 1.94 -8.27 -0.98
C HIS A 103 2.20 -6.93 -0.27
N PHE A 104 1.44 -5.89 -0.58
CA PHE A 104 1.50 -4.58 0.06
C PHE A 104 1.00 -4.65 1.50
N LEU A 105 -0.09 -5.36 1.78
CA LEU A 105 -0.62 -5.48 3.15
C LEU A 105 0.16 -6.48 4.02
N ALA A 106 0.80 -7.49 3.43
CA ALA A 106 1.59 -8.47 4.16
C ALA A 106 2.80 -8.96 3.34
N PRO A 107 3.89 -8.16 3.25
CA PRO A 107 5.06 -8.53 2.45
C PRO A 107 5.66 -9.85 2.90
N ARG A 108 6.02 -10.73 1.94
CA ARG A 108 6.51 -12.08 2.26
C ARG A 108 7.83 -12.07 3.00
N ILE A 109 8.69 -11.10 2.68
CA ILE A 109 9.94 -10.90 3.41
C ILE A 109 9.70 -10.49 4.87
N LEU A 110 8.67 -9.69 5.16
CA LEU A 110 8.35 -9.30 6.53
C LEU A 110 7.67 -10.45 7.30
N ILE A 111 6.79 -11.22 6.65
CA ILE A 111 6.28 -12.49 7.22
C ILE A 111 7.45 -13.40 7.62
N HIS A 112 8.47 -13.51 6.76
CA HIS A 112 9.68 -14.28 7.05
C HIS A 112 10.44 -13.74 8.26
N LYS A 113 10.69 -12.42 8.30
CA LYS A 113 11.54 -11.78 9.31
C LYS A 113 10.90 -11.73 10.69
N TYR A 114 9.59 -11.50 10.78
CA TYR A 114 8.86 -11.65 12.05
C TYR A 114 8.68 -13.12 12.48
N GLY A 115 8.95 -14.09 11.59
CA GLY A 115 8.90 -15.51 11.92
C GLY A 115 7.49 -16.08 12.06
N TYR A 116 6.48 -15.46 11.46
CA TYR A 116 5.10 -15.93 11.54
C TYR A 116 4.87 -17.20 10.73
N ARG A 117 4.13 -18.16 11.31
CA ARG A 117 3.99 -19.54 10.78
C ARG A 117 2.57 -19.97 10.49
N ASN A 118 1.56 -19.23 10.95
CA ASN A 118 0.16 -19.59 10.76
C ASN A 118 -0.73 -18.38 10.42
N ALA A 119 -1.95 -18.64 9.95
CA ALA A 119 -2.87 -17.61 9.48
C ALA A 119 -3.40 -16.69 10.59
N GLU A 120 -3.45 -17.17 11.85
CA GLU A 120 -3.84 -16.36 13.01
C GLU A 120 -2.78 -15.30 13.31
N GLN A 121 -1.50 -15.67 13.35
CA GLN A 121 -0.40 -14.71 13.50
C GLN A 121 -0.40 -13.65 12.38
N LEU A 122 -0.68 -14.05 11.14
CA LEU A 122 -0.79 -13.11 10.02
C LEU A 122 -2.02 -12.20 10.14
N HIS A 123 -3.15 -12.74 10.62
CA HIS A 123 -4.36 -11.97 10.89
C HIS A 123 -4.09 -10.87 11.91
N ASP A 124 -3.49 -11.23 13.04
CA ASP A 124 -3.22 -10.32 14.14
C ASP A 124 -2.15 -9.29 13.79
N ALA A 125 -1.04 -9.73 13.16
CA ALA A 125 0.09 -8.85 12.88
C ALA A 125 -0.16 -7.86 11.73
N PHE A 126 -0.81 -8.31 10.65
CA PHE A 126 -1.00 -7.50 9.44
C PHE A 126 -2.43 -6.95 9.30
N GLY A 127 -3.35 -7.30 10.21
CA GLY A 127 -4.73 -6.80 10.17
C GLY A 127 -5.53 -7.34 8.97
N LEU A 128 -5.16 -8.50 8.44
CA LEU A 128 -5.84 -9.15 7.31
C LEU A 128 -7.15 -9.82 7.74
N SER A 129 -8.02 -10.20 6.80
CA SER A 129 -9.07 -11.18 7.12
C SER A 129 -8.48 -12.60 7.20
N TYR A 130 -9.07 -13.53 7.95
CA TYR A 130 -8.59 -14.93 7.99
C TYR A 130 -8.45 -15.56 6.59
N ARG A 131 -9.36 -15.24 5.65
CA ARG A 131 -9.26 -15.71 4.26
C ARG A 131 -8.01 -15.13 3.56
N ALA A 132 -7.75 -13.84 3.73
CA ALA A 132 -6.56 -13.19 3.20
C ALA A 132 -5.28 -13.71 3.88
N SER A 133 -5.27 -13.93 5.19
CA SER A 133 -4.15 -14.51 5.92
C SER A 133 -3.79 -15.92 5.42
N ASN A 134 -4.79 -16.76 5.14
CA ASN A 134 -4.54 -18.09 4.57
C ASN A 134 -3.90 -18.00 3.18
N ARG A 135 -4.40 -17.10 2.32
CA ARG A 135 -3.81 -16.86 0.99
C ARG A 135 -2.37 -16.34 1.09
N ALA A 136 -2.13 -15.36 1.96
CA ALA A 136 -0.80 -14.80 2.20
C ALA A 136 0.17 -15.85 2.75
N LEU A 137 -0.29 -16.75 3.63
CA LEU A 137 0.53 -17.85 4.16
C LEU A 137 0.93 -18.86 3.07
N ILE A 138 0.01 -19.21 2.16
CA ILE A 138 0.31 -20.10 1.02
C ILE A 138 1.33 -19.42 0.11
N SER A 139 1.09 -18.17 -0.28
CA SER A 139 2.01 -17.38 -1.11
C SER A 139 3.39 -17.22 -0.45
N TYR A 140 3.46 -17.01 0.88
CA TYR A 140 4.72 -17.00 1.63
C TYR A 140 5.49 -18.32 1.51
N LYS A 141 4.82 -19.47 1.63
CA LYS A 141 5.47 -20.78 1.51
C LYS A 141 6.05 -20.98 0.12
N GLU A 142 5.33 -20.55 -0.92
CA GLU A 142 5.81 -20.59 -2.31
C GLU A 142 7.02 -19.66 -2.51
N TRP A 143 6.93 -18.43 -2.00
CA TRP A 143 8.04 -17.47 -2.00
C TRP A 143 9.29 -18.04 -1.32
N PHE A 144 9.15 -18.63 -0.13
CA PHE A 144 10.26 -19.22 0.62
C PHE A 144 10.88 -20.40 -0.12
N ARG A 145 10.05 -21.24 -0.74
CA ARG A 145 10.49 -22.36 -1.58
C ARG A 145 11.29 -21.85 -2.79
N ASN A 146 10.80 -20.81 -3.47
CA ASN A 146 11.45 -20.23 -4.64
C ASN A 146 12.83 -19.65 -4.29
N ILE A 147 12.95 -18.96 -3.15
CA ILE A 147 14.25 -18.47 -2.65
C ILE A 147 15.18 -19.62 -2.30
N SER A 148 14.68 -20.65 -1.60
CA SER A 148 15.52 -21.78 -1.16
C SER A 148 16.19 -22.51 -2.33
N TYR A 149 15.51 -22.56 -3.48
CA TYR A 149 16.00 -23.16 -4.71
C TYR A 149 16.66 -22.19 -5.69
N SER A 150 16.66 -20.87 -5.42
CA SER A 150 17.32 -19.90 -6.28
C SER A 150 18.84 -19.99 -6.15
N ILE A 151 19.56 -19.59 -7.20
CA ILE A 151 21.04 -19.59 -7.21
C ILE A 151 21.60 -18.70 -6.10
N THR A 152 20.96 -17.55 -5.88
CA THR A 152 21.40 -16.55 -4.90
C THR A 152 21.00 -16.92 -3.47
N ARG A 153 19.95 -17.75 -3.30
CA ARG A 153 19.28 -18.04 -2.03
C ARG A 153 18.91 -16.80 -1.22
N LYS A 154 18.64 -15.70 -1.92
CA LYS A 154 18.32 -14.41 -1.33
C LYS A 154 17.03 -13.83 -1.93
N PRO A 155 16.25 -13.06 -1.13
CA PRO A 155 15.18 -12.21 -1.67
C PRO A 155 15.73 -11.22 -2.71
N THR A 156 14.84 -10.62 -3.49
CA THR A 156 15.21 -9.56 -4.43
C THR A 156 15.73 -8.33 -3.67
N GLU A 157 16.48 -7.46 -4.35
CA GLU A 157 17.01 -6.23 -3.76
C GLU A 157 15.90 -5.29 -3.21
N PRO A 158 14.77 -5.04 -3.92
CA PRO A 158 13.67 -4.24 -3.37
C PRO A 158 13.04 -4.84 -2.12
N GLU A 159 12.98 -6.17 -2.02
CA GLU A 159 12.49 -6.84 -0.81
C GLU A 159 13.44 -6.59 0.37
N GLN A 160 14.76 -6.69 0.16
CA GLN A 160 15.75 -6.43 1.21
C GLN A 160 15.71 -4.96 1.67
N GLN A 161 15.50 -4.02 0.74
CA GLN A 161 15.32 -2.60 1.09
C GLN A 161 14.01 -2.38 1.88
N LEU A 162 12.93 -3.06 1.49
CA LEU A 162 11.67 -3.03 2.23
C LEU A 162 11.83 -3.57 3.65
N GLU A 163 12.60 -4.65 3.84
CA GLU A 163 12.94 -5.16 5.16
C GLU A 163 13.68 -4.11 6.01
N HIS A 164 14.65 -3.39 5.43
CA HIS A 164 15.45 -2.41 6.15
C HIS A 164 14.65 -1.24 6.72
N ILE A 165 13.50 -0.91 6.12
CA ILE A 165 12.56 0.09 6.66
C ILE A 165 12.08 -0.32 8.07
N PHE A 166 11.86 -1.62 8.31
CA PHE A 166 11.33 -2.15 9.57
C PHE A 166 12.43 -2.62 10.53
N PHE A 167 13.58 -3.02 9.98
CA PHE A 167 14.70 -3.55 10.73
C PHE A 167 15.98 -2.80 10.33
N PRO A 168 16.12 -1.51 10.68
CA PRO A 168 17.34 -0.78 10.41
C PRO A 168 18.49 -1.43 11.19
N GLU A 169 19.64 -1.57 10.53
CA GLU A 169 20.82 -2.09 11.21
C GLU A 169 21.16 -1.17 12.38
N SER A 170 21.22 -1.73 13.58
CA SER A 170 21.68 -1.00 14.76
C SER A 170 23.15 -0.68 14.54
N ASN A 171 23.49 0.56 14.19
CA ASN A 171 24.86 1.04 14.28
C ASN A 171 25.35 0.76 15.72
N PRO A 172 26.45 0.02 15.93
CA PRO A 172 26.98 -0.25 17.26
C PRO A 172 27.70 0.97 17.87
N VAL A 173 27.18 2.19 17.66
CA VAL A 173 27.76 3.44 18.17
C VAL A 173 26.75 4.14 19.07
N SER A 174 26.42 3.54 20.22
CA SER A 174 25.90 4.29 21.37
C SER A 174 25.84 3.46 22.66
N LEU A 175 26.95 2.81 23.04
CA LEU A 175 27.07 2.17 24.36
C LEU A 175 28.38 2.50 25.08
N MET A 176 29.15 3.48 24.59
CA MET A 176 30.43 3.90 25.17
C MET A 176 30.66 5.43 25.15
N GLU A 177 29.62 6.25 25.32
CA GLU A 177 29.83 7.67 25.66
C GLU A 177 29.01 8.06 26.90
N GLY A 178 29.34 7.40 28.00
CA GLY A 178 29.20 8.00 29.33
C GLY A 178 30.51 8.70 29.70
N ILE A 179 30.39 9.95 30.14
CA ILE A 179 31.41 10.82 30.78
C ILE A 179 32.27 11.67 29.83
N VAL A 180 31.78 12.84 29.40
CA VAL A 180 32.50 14.14 29.45
C VAL A 180 31.48 15.29 29.58
N GLN A 181 31.74 16.22 30.49
CA GLN A 181 30.97 17.46 30.82
C GLN A 181 31.18 18.60 29.79
N PRO A 182 30.37 19.68 29.80
CA PRO A 182 30.11 20.51 28.63
C PRO A 182 31.12 21.67 28.45
N ALA A 183 31.42 22.03 27.20
CA ALA A 183 32.13 23.26 26.84
C ALA A 183 31.45 24.00 25.67
N ARG A 184 31.64 25.32 25.68
CA ARG A 184 30.82 26.38 25.08
C ARG A 184 30.98 26.58 23.55
N LYS A 185 29.87 27.03 22.94
CA LYS A 185 29.62 27.83 21.72
C LYS A 185 30.80 28.22 20.80
N CYS A 186 30.54 28.11 19.49
CA CYS A 186 30.61 29.26 18.57
C CYS A 186 29.71 29.05 17.33
N TYR A 187 29.07 30.14 16.88
CA TYR A 187 28.27 30.20 15.64
C TYR A 187 29.16 30.50 14.45
N THR A 188 28.82 29.98 13.28
CA THR A 188 28.92 30.68 11.99
C THR A 188 27.78 30.24 11.07
N GLU A 189 27.08 31.23 10.52
CA GLU A 189 26.01 31.14 9.53
C GLU A 189 26.55 30.94 8.10
N ASN A 190 25.59 30.67 7.20
CA ASN A 190 25.57 30.76 5.73
C ASN A 190 25.50 29.37 5.04
N ASP A 191 24.31 28.93 4.63
CA ASP A 191 23.60 29.23 3.35
C ASP A 191 24.09 28.23 2.27
N GLU A 192 23.31 27.53 1.44
CA GLU A 192 21.95 27.68 0.92
C GLU A 192 21.57 26.37 0.16
N GLU A 193 20.27 26.21 -0.14
CA GLU A 193 19.68 25.36 -1.19
C GLU A 193 19.83 23.83 -1.16
N ASP A 194 18.73 23.14 -0.84
CA ASP A 194 18.15 22.12 -1.75
C ASP A 194 16.72 21.78 -1.31
N GLY A 195 15.79 22.62 -1.76
CA GLY A 195 14.35 22.43 -1.61
C GLY A 195 13.78 21.46 -2.66
N TYR A 196 14.10 20.18 -2.57
CA TYR A 196 13.35 19.13 -3.27
C TYR A 196 12.10 18.79 -2.45
N SER A 197 11.04 19.57 -2.66
CA SER A 197 9.85 19.56 -1.79
C SER A 197 9.01 18.28 -1.95
N GLU A 198 8.81 17.56 -0.85
CA GLU A 198 7.80 16.51 -0.60
C GLU A 198 6.39 16.83 -1.18
N LEU A 199 6.06 18.11 -1.31
CA LEU A 199 4.84 18.62 -1.94
C LEU A 199 4.68 18.22 -3.41
N ASN A 200 5.79 18.04 -4.14
CA ASN A 200 5.76 17.68 -5.56
C ASN A 200 5.39 16.20 -5.75
N GLU A 201 5.92 15.30 -4.93
CA GLU A 201 5.61 13.86 -4.99
C GLU A 201 4.17 13.57 -4.61
N ARG A 202 3.67 14.24 -3.56
CA ARG A 202 2.28 14.14 -3.13
C ARG A 202 1.32 14.69 -4.20
N SER A 203 1.66 15.82 -4.82
CA SER A 203 0.90 16.40 -5.94
C SER A 203 0.93 15.48 -7.16
N ASP A 204 2.07 14.87 -7.46
CA ASP A 204 2.24 13.94 -8.57
C ASP A 204 1.52 12.62 -8.36
N PHE A 205 1.48 12.11 -7.13
CA PHE A 205 0.65 10.97 -6.73
C PHE A 205 -0.84 11.29 -6.86
N MET A 206 -1.28 12.44 -6.36
CA MET A 206 -2.67 12.89 -6.52
C MET A 206 -3.04 13.09 -8.00
N ARG A 207 -2.13 13.61 -8.81
CA ARG A 207 -2.26 13.73 -10.26
C ARG A 207 -2.27 12.36 -10.94
N LEU A 208 -1.49 11.39 -10.46
CA LEU A 208 -1.46 10.01 -10.95
C LEU A 208 -2.83 9.34 -10.74
N ILE A 209 -3.36 9.36 -9.51
CA ILE A 209 -4.69 8.79 -9.22
C ILE A 209 -5.80 9.52 -9.99
N SER A 210 -5.74 10.85 -10.05
CA SER A 210 -6.76 11.67 -10.73
C SER A 210 -6.75 11.47 -12.26
N ARG A 211 -5.57 11.28 -12.89
CA ARG A 211 -5.46 11.01 -14.34
C ARG A 211 -6.01 9.64 -14.72
N TRP A 212 -5.90 8.62 -13.86
CA TRP A 212 -6.42 7.28 -14.14
C TRP A 212 -7.94 7.20 -14.15
N ARG A 213 -8.65 8.03 -13.36
CA ARG A 213 -10.13 8.05 -13.37
C ARG A 213 -10.76 9.12 -14.28
N GLY A 214 -9.96 9.96 -14.93
CA GLY A 214 -10.43 11.09 -15.74
C GLY A 214 -11.25 10.74 -16.99
N ASN A 215 -11.51 9.45 -17.30
CA ASN A 215 -12.47 9.04 -18.33
C ASN A 215 -13.03 7.61 -18.20
N HIS A 216 -12.38 6.68 -17.47
CA HIS A 216 -12.79 5.27 -17.54
C HIS A 216 -13.95 4.86 -16.61
N GLY A 217 -14.11 5.49 -15.44
CA GLY A 217 -15.24 5.18 -14.55
C GLY A 217 -16.60 5.55 -15.14
N PHE A 218 -16.64 6.66 -15.90
CA PHE A 218 -17.83 7.08 -16.63
C PHE A 218 -18.06 6.20 -17.86
N CYS A 219 -17.04 5.92 -18.67
CA CYS A 219 -17.19 5.05 -19.85
C CYS A 219 -17.57 3.59 -19.48
N LEU A 220 -17.08 3.02 -18.38
CA LEU A 220 -17.49 1.68 -17.92
C LEU A 220 -18.93 1.66 -17.40
N ALA A 221 -19.36 2.71 -16.69
CA ALA A 221 -20.74 2.86 -16.23
C ALA A 221 -21.70 3.17 -17.39
N GLU A 222 -21.27 3.98 -18.35
CA GLU A 222 -22.01 4.38 -19.55
C GLU A 222 -22.10 3.23 -20.54
N ASN A 223 -21.03 2.44 -20.76
CA ASN A 223 -21.07 1.25 -21.62
C ASN A 223 -21.91 0.12 -21.00
N LYS A 224 -21.85 -0.11 -19.69
CA LYS A 224 -22.76 -1.07 -19.02
C LYS A 224 -24.21 -0.59 -18.98
N TRP A 225 -24.45 0.72 -19.03
CA TRP A 225 -25.80 1.32 -19.05
C TRP A 225 -26.40 1.42 -20.46
N LEU A 226 -25.58 1.69 -21.49
CA LEU A 226 -25.99 1.77 -22.90
C LEU A 226 -26.08 0.41 -23.59
N TYR A 227 -25.20 -0.53 -23.23
CA TYR A 227 -25.06 -1.83 -23.92
C TYR A 227 -25.26 -3.02 -22.97
N GLY A 228 -26.12 -2.88 -21.96
CA GLY A 228 -26.41 -3.95 -21.00
C GLY A 228 -26.61 -5.31 -21.68
N ASN A 229 -25.83 -6.30 -21.23
CA ASN A 229 -25.88 -7.72 -21.58
C ASN A 229 -26.66 -8.09 -22.85
N ASP A 230 -25.99 -8.04 -23.99
CA ASP A 230 -26.29 -8.95 -25.09
C ASP A 230 -25.05 -9.82 -25.34
N LEU A 231 -25.21 -11.11 -24.97
CA LEU A 231 -24.36 -12.31 -25.06
C LEU A 231 -23.69 -12.79 -23.75
#